data_AF-B1YF94-F1
#
_entry.id   AF-B1YF94-F1
#
_cell.length_a   1.000
_cell.length_b   1.000
_cell.length_c   1.000
_cell.angle_alpha   90.00
_cell.angle_beta   90.00
_cell.angle_gamma   90.00
#
_symmetry.space_group_name_H-M   'P 1'
#
loop_
_entity.id
_entity.type
_entity.pdbx_description
1 polymer ?
#
loop_
_entity_poly.entity_id
_entity_poly.type
_entity_poly.pdbx_seq_one_letter_code
_entity_poly.pdbx_strand_id
1 'polypeptide(L)'
;MKTTYSYEELLKFDDPFEYELGLPLKINNLPSTVVEEDIPDSKTKLLEKLAEGYSLIIQKPQIPNEKVFAALQLLGENDFMKLYAVNEKDFNEPLWDLLYESEYNLHWTFFLLIEMTGVVFELSYTGGETRALTLSGLNANTLIHLRLEVDESVTCRWG
;
A
#
# COMPACT_ATOMS: atom_id res chain seq x y z
N MET A 1 13.91 -9.17 -12.36
CA MET A 1 13.08 -10.31 -12.77
C MET A 1 11.66 -9.79 -12.97
N LYS A 2 10.81 -10.47 -13.74
CA LYS A 2 9.39 -10.10 -13.88
C LYS A 2 8.54 -11.35 -13.97
N THR A 3 7.60 -11.48 -13.05
CA THR A 3 6.63 -12.58 -12.99
C THR A 3 5.23 -11.99 -13.08
N THR A 4 4.34 -12.67 -13.80
CA THR A 4 2.95 -12.25 -13.95
C THR A 4 2.05 -13.43 -13.66
N TYR A 5 1.10 -13.22 -12.77
CA TYR A 5 0.10 -14.19 -12.38
C TYR A 5 -1.26 -13.75 -12.92
N SER A 6 -1.90 -14.66 -13.64
CA SER A 6 -3.30 -14.54 -14.05
C SER A 6 -4.24 -14.90 -12.90
N TYR A 7 -5.49 -14.46 -13.00
CA TYR A 7 -6.56 -14.84 -12.07
C TYR A 7 -6.64 -16.35 -11.79
N GLU A 8 -6.49 -17.19 -12.82
CA GLU A 8 -6.54 -18.65 -12.69
C GLU A 8 -5.35 -19.23 -11.92
N GLU A 9 -4.19 -18.57 -11.97
CA GLU A 9 -3.01 -18.96 -11.20
C GLU A 9 -3.14 -18.51 -9.75
N LEU A 10 -3.64 -17.30 -9.53
CA LEU A 10 -3.90 -16.75 -8.20
C LEU A 10 -4.92 -17.59 -7.42
N LEU A 11 -5.92 -18.17 -8.10
CA LEU A 11 -6.88 -19.07 -7.45
C LEU A 11 -6.27 -20.39 -6.94
N LYS A 12 -5.04 -20.74 -7.34
CA LYS A 12 -4.36 -21.96 -6.91
C LYS A 12 -3.49 -21.74 -5.67
N PHE A 13 -3.34 -20.50 -5.24
CA PHE A 13 -2.61 -20.14 -4.01
C PHE A 13 -3.41 -20.64 -2.80
N ASP A 14 -2.71 -21.11 -1.77
CA ASP A 14 -3.34 -21.60 -0.54
C ASP A 14 -3.96 -20.43 0.26
N ASP A 15 -3.33 -19.25 0.20
CA ASP A 15 -3.86 -18.01 0.79
C ASP A 15 -3.62 -16.76 -0.09
N PRO A 16 -4.45 -16.56 -1.15
CA PRO A 16 -4.26 -15.47 -2.09
C PRO A 16 -4.69 -14.08 -1.56
N PHE A 17 -5.31 -14.02 -0.38
CA PHE A 17 -5.86 -12.78 0.16
C PHE A 17 -5.04 -12.21 1.33
N GLU A 18 -4.16 -13.00 1.94
CA GLU A 18 -3.41 -12.58 3.13
C GLU A 18 -1.89 -12.65 2.95
N TYR A 19 -1.32 -13.77 2.48
CA TYR A 19 0.13 -13.99 2.59
C TYR A 19 0.87 -14.21 1.27
N GLU A 20 0.24 -14.80 0.26
CA GLU A 20 0.99 -15.25 -0.92
C GLU A 20 1.38 -14.14 -1.90
N LEU A 21 0.74 -12.97 -1.82
CA LEU A 21 1.10 -11.81 -2.64
C LEU A 21 2.11 -10.87 -1.97
N GLY A 22 2.51 -11.17 -0.73
CA GLY A 22 3.41 -10.33 0.06
C GLY A 22 2.95 -8.88 0.17
N LEU A 23 1.63 -8.66 0.22
CA LEU A 23 1.04 -7.34 0.41
C LEU A 23 1.01 -6.99 1.90
N PRO A 24 1.26 -5.72 2.28
CA PRO A 24 1.21 -5.28 3.69
C PRO A 24 -0.23 -5.04 4.20
N LEU A 25 -1.23 -5.61 3.53
CA LEU A 25 -2.67 -5.34 3.70
C LEU A 25 -3.49 -6.55 3.26
N LYS A 26 -4.74 -6.61 3.71
CA LYS A 26 -5.73 -7.60 3.26
C LYS A 26 -6.58 -7.03 2.14
N ILE A 27 -6.85 -7.85 1.14
CA ILE A 27 -7.80 -7.54 0.07
C ILE A 27 -8.98 -8.49 0.15
N ASN A 28 -10.19 -7.98 -0.09
CA ASN A 28 -11.41 -8.82 -0.06
C ASN A 28 -11.78 -9.40 -1.43
N ASN A 29 -11.21 -8.86 -2.51
CA ASN A 29 -11.44 -9.31 -3.88
C ASN A 29 -10.11 -9.62 -4.54
N LEU A 30 -10.04 -10.73 -5.27
CA LEU A 30 -8.81 -11.15 -5.94
C LEU A 30 -8.57 -10.28 -7.19
N PRO A 31 -7.34 -9.79 -7.44
CA PRO A 31 -7.02 -9.08 -8.67
C PRO A 31 -7.14 -10.00 -9.89
N SER A 32 -7.46 -9.42 -11.05
CA SER A 32 -7.44 -10.14 -12.33
C SER A 32 -6.02 -10.49 -12.78
N THR A 33 -5.05 -9.66 -12.41
CA THR A 33 -3.62 -9.88 -12.65
C THR A 33 -2.76 -9.34 -11.51
N VAL A 34 -1.68 -10.07 -11.20
CA VAL A 34 -0.59 -9.59 -10.33
C VAL A 34 0.70 -9.61 -11.13
N VAL A 35 1.49 -8.55 -11.02
CA VAL A 35 2.83 -8.46 -11.61
C VAL A 35 3.83 -8.18 -10.50
N GLU A 36 4.80 -9.06 -10.37
CA GLU A 36 5.97 -8.86 -9.50
C GLU A 36 7.16 -8.52 -10.38
N GLU A 37 7.86 -7.43 -10.10
CA GLU A 37 9.03 -7.04 -10.87
C GLU A 37 10.09 -6.31 -10.03
N ASP A 38 11.36 -6.61 -10.31
CA ASP A 38 12.49 -5.79 -9.87
C ASP A 38 12.37 -4.43 -10.56
N ILE A 39 12.60 -3.37 -9.80
CA ILE A 39 12.64 -2.00 -10.27
C ILE A 39 14.06 -1.45 -10.10
N PRO A 40 14.46 -0.42 -10.87
CA PRO A 40 15.83 0.09 -10.79
C PRO A 40 16.10 0.96 -9.55
N ASP A 41 15.07 1.66 -9.07
CA ASP A 41 15.15 2.57 -7.93
C ASP A 41 13.73 2.85 -7.40
N SER A 42 13.47 2.46 -6.15
CA SER A 42 12.15 2.55 -5.52
C SER A 42 11.65 3.98 -5.37
N LYS A 43 12.55 4.93 -5.07
CA LYS A 43 12.19 6.33 -4.87
C LYS A 43 11.75 6.99 -6.17
N THR A 44 12.50 6.78 -7.23
CA THR A 44 12.19 7.27 -8.57
C THR A 44 10.87 6.68 -9.03
N LYS A 45 10.67 5.37 -8.84
CA LYS A 45 9.39 4.71 -9.16
C LYS A 45 8.21 5.33 -8.41
N LEU A 46 8.37 5.60 -7.12
CA LEU A 46 7.35 6.25 -6.31
C LEU A 46 6.98 7.63 -6.86
N LEU A 47 7.98 8.47 -7.12
CA LEU A 47 7.78 9.82 -7.67
C LEU A 47 7.12 9.80 -9.05
N GLU A 48 7.52 8.88 -9.93
CA GLU A 48 6.88 8.66 -11.23
C GLU A 48 5.39 8.34 -11.06
N LYS A 49 5.04 7.42 -10.14
CA LYS A 49 3.64 7.05 -9.91
C LYS A 49 2.82 8.16 -9.30
N LEU A 50 3.38 8.95 -8.40
CA LEU A 50 2.71 10.15 -7.88
C LEU A 50 2.41 11.15 -9.00
N ALA A 51 3.34 11.36 -9.94
CA ALA A 51 3.15 12.22 -11.10
C ALA A 51 2.13 11.67 -12.12
N GLU A 52 1.99 10.33 -12.20
CA GLU A 52 0.92 9.66 -12.97
C GLU A 52 -0.47 9.80 -12.32
N GLY A 53 -0.57 10.40 -11.12
CA GLY A 53 -1.82 10.62 -10.41
C GLY A 53 -2.15 9.56 -9.36
N TYR A 54 -1.24 8.63 -9.06
CA TYR A 54 -1.43 7.74 -7.91
C TYR A 54 -1.36 8.53 -6.60
N SER A 55 -2.14 8.10 -5.63
CA SER A 55 -2.03 8.53 -4.24
C SER A 55 -1.24 7.49 -3.46
N LEU A 56 -0.24 7.93 -2.70
CA LEU A 56 0.42 7.10 -1.69
C LEU A 56 -0.45 7.06 -0.44
N ILE A 57 -0.91 5.87 -0.08
CA ILE A 57 -1.69 5.60 1.11
C ILE A 57 -0.74 5.14 2.21
N ILE A 58 -0.85 5.72 3.40
CA ILE A 58 0.02 5.40 4.55
C ILE A 58 -0.85 5.15 5.76
N GLN A 59 -0.82 3.92 6.27
CA GLN A 59 -1.29 3.55 7.60
C GLN A 59 -0.11 3.55 8.57
N LYS A 60 -0.29 4.19 9.73
CA LYS A 60 0.69 4.15 10.82
C LYS A 60 0.00 4.08 12.19
N PRO A 61 0.73 3.74 13.27
CA PRO A 61 0.25 3.91 14.63
C PRO A 61 -0.16 5.35 14.94
N GLN A 62 -1.13 5.53 15.84
CA GLN A 62 -1.57 6.86 16.27
C GLN A 62 -0.44 7.66 16.95
N ILE A 63 0.44 6.97 17.66
CA ILE A 63 1.60 7.51 18.38
C ILE A 63 2.84 6.70 17.98
N PRO A 64 3.99 7.34 17.69
CA PRO A 64 4.22 8.79 17.70
C PRO A 64 3.51 9.52 16.54
N ASN A 65 3.33 10.83 16.69
CA ASN A 65 2.80 11.70 15.64
C ASN A 65 3.92 12.60 15.12
N GLU A 66 4.60 12.14 14.08
CA GLU A 66 5.70 12.83 13.42
C GLU A 66 5.18 14.07 12.70
N LYS A 67 5.96 15.16 12.72
CA LYS A 67 5.57 16.44 12.11
C LYS A 67 5.27 16.34 10.62
N VAL A 68 5.88 15.37 9.93
CA VAL A 68 5.68 15.14 8.49
C VAL A 68 4.23 14.81 8.15
N PHE A 69 3.44 14.27 9.09
CA PHE A 69 2.01 13.97 8.88
C PHE A 69 1.07 15.15 9.14
N ALA A 70 1.56 16.27 9.70
CA ALA A 70 0.69 17.35 10.16
C ALA A 70 -0.11 18.04 9.03
N ALA A 71 0.42 18.02 7.81
CA ALA A 71 -0.20 18.64 6.64
C ALA A 71 -0.83 17.63 5.67
N LEU A 72 -0.72 16.32 5.95
CA LEU A 72 -1.19 15.28 5.04
C LEU A 72 -2.70 15.08 5.17
N GLN A 73 -3.35 14.68 4.08
CA GLN A 73 -4.78 14.41 4.07
C GLN A 73 -5.09 13.17 4.92
N LEU A 74 -5.79 13.37 6.04
CA LEU A 74 -6.30 12.26 6.85
C LEU A 74 -7.51 11.63 6.15
N LEU A 75 -7.43 10.32 5.87
CA LEU A 75 -8.53 9.52 5.33
C LEU A 75 -9.39 8.90 6.44
N GLY A 76 -8.77 8.56 7.58
CA GLY A 76 -9.46 7.98 8.73
C GLY A 76 -8.52 7.71 9.89
N GLU A 77 -9.09 7.52 11.08
CA GLU A 77 -8.35 7.11 12.27
C GLU A 77 -9.23 6.27 13.20
N ASN A 78 -8.59 5.49 14.06
CA ASN A 78 -9.19 4.86 15.23
C ASN A 78 -8.26 5.02 16.45
N ASP A 79 -8.56 4.35 17.55
CA ASP A 79 -7.79 4.44 18.80
C ASP A 79 -6.33 3.95 18.69
N PHE A 80 -5.95 3.32 17.57
CA PHE A 80 -4.64 2.69 17.39
C PHE A 80 -3.90 3.18 16.14
N MET A 81 -4.62 3.52 15.07
CA MET A 81 -4.07 3.72 13.74
C MET A 81 -4.61 4.99 13.10
N LYS A 82 -3.79 5.58 12.22
CA LYS A 82 -4.16 6.68 11.32
C LYS A 82 -3.87 6.30 9.89
N LEU A 83 -4.70 6.79 8.98
CA LEU A 83 -4.59 6.56 7.55
C LEU A 83 -4.51 7.89 6.81
N TYR A 84 -3.50 8.04 5.97
CA TYR A 84 -3.24 9.25 5.22
C TYR A 84 -3.19 8.98 3.72
N ALA A 85 -3.54 10.00 2.93
CA ALA A 85 -3.25 10.07 1.51
C ALA A 85 -2.19 11.15 1.26
N VAL A 86 -1.27 10.85 0.35
CA VAL A 86 -0.19 11.74 -0.08
C VAL A 86 -0.18 11.77 -1.60
N ASN A 87 -0.27 12.97 -2.17
CA ASN A 87 -0.09 13.20 -3.60
C ASN A 87 1.32 13.73 -3.89
N GLU A 88 1.64 13.94 -5.16
CA GLU A 88 2.94 14.48 -5.62
C GLU A 88 3.38 15.75 -4.88
N LYS A 89 2.47 16.68 -4.56
CA LYS A 89 2.79 17.98 -3.96
C LYS A 89 3.11 17.88 -2.47
N ASP A 90 2.56 16.87 -1.80
CA ASP A 90 2.71 16.68 -0.36
C ASP A 90 3.90 15.78 -0.03
N PHE A 91 4.38 15.00 -1.01
CA PHE A 91 5.53 14.13 -0.85
C PHE A 91 6.84 14.92 -0.73
N ASN A 92 7.71 14.51 0.21
CA ASN A 92 8.96 15.21 0.52
C ASN A 92 10.02 14.25 1.08
N GLU A 93 11.27 14.73 1.16
CA GLU A 93 12.40 13.93 1.63
C GLU A 93 12.21 13.36 3.05
N PRO A 94 11.76 14.14 4.06
CA PRO A 94 11.49 13.57 5.38
C PRO A 94 10.46 12.44 5.39
N LEU A 95 9.48 12.48 4.49
CA LEU A 95 8.49 11.41 4.36
C LEU A 95 9.12 10.17 3.72
N TRP A 96 9.97 10.35 2.71
CA TRP A 96 10.74 9.27 2.10
C TRP A 96 11.59 8.53 3.14
N ASP A 97 12.42 9.27 3.89
CA ASP A 97 13.30 8.70 4.89
C ASP A 97 12.51 7.87 5.93
N LEU A 98 11.36 8.40 6.37
CA LEU A 98 10.51 7.72 7.33
C LEU A 98 9.88 6.43 6.77
N LEU A 99 9.45 6.44 5.51
CA LEU A 99 8.89 5.24 4.85
C LEU A 99 9.95 4.15 4.73
N TYR A 100 11.16 4.53 4.33
CA TYR A 100 12.29 3.61 4.21
C TYR A 100 12.65 2.99 5.58
N GLU A 101 12.73 3.81 6.63
CA GLU A 101 12.99 3.34 8.00
C GLU A 101 11.86 2.44 8.55
N SER A 102 10.64 2.62 8.07
CA SER A 102 9.44 1.93 8.58
C SER A 102 9.01 0.71 7.77
N GLU A 103 9.70 0.37 6.68
CA GLU A 103 9.31 -0.71 5.75
C GLU A 103 9.02 -2.05 6.46
N TYR A 104 9.89 -2.45 7.39
CA TYR A 104 9.76 -3.72 8.13
C TYR A 104 9.01 -3.58 9.46
N ASN A 105 8.47 -2.40 9.75
CA ASN A 105 7.65 -2.21 10.93
C ASN A 105 6.25 -2.78 10.65
N LEU A 106 5.92 -3.91 11.29
CA LEU A 106 4.64 -4.61 11.14
C LEU A 106 3.40 -3.77 11.47
N HIS A 107 3.56 -2.56 12.01
CA HIS A 107 2.47 -1.63 12.29
C HIS A 107 2.32 -0.53 11.25
N TRP A 108 3.17 -0.50 10.23
CA TRP A 108 3.11 0.41 9.12
C TRP A 108 2.68 -0.34 7.86
N THR A 109 1.84 0.32 7.06
CA THR A 109 1.41 -0.19 5.77
C THR A 109 1.43 0.98 4.80
N PHE A 110 2.09 0.83 3.66
CA PHE A 110 2.02 1.83 2.60
C PHE A 110 1.98 1.18 1.21
N PHE A 111 1.24 1.83 0.32
CA PHE A 111 1.03 1.39 -1.06
C PHE A 111 0.48 2.55 -1.89
N LEU A 112 0.59 2.43 -3.20
CA LEU A 112 0.06 3.37 -4.17
C LEU A 112 -1.29 2.88 -4.68
N LEU A 113 -2.21 3.81 -4.88
CA LEU A 113 -3.54 3.54 -5.43
C LEU A 113 -3.93 4.63 -6.43
N ILE A 114 -4.41 4.25 -7.61
CA ILE A 114 -4.72 5.23 -8.67
C ILE A 114 -6.07 5.93 -8.47
N GLU A 115 -7.06 5.24 -7.92
CA GLU A 115 -8.39 5.79 -7.65
C GLU A 115 -8.80 5.47 -6.21
N MET A 116 -9.28 6.46 -5.48
CA MET A 116 -9.77 6.29 -4.11
C MET A 116 -11.30 6.26 -4.04
N THR A 117 -11.98 6.74 -5.07
CA THR A 117 -13.44 6.81 -5.11
C THR A 117 -14.05 5.42 -5.03
N GLY A 118 -14.91 5.19 -4.03
CA GLY A 118 -15.59 3.91 -3.83
C GLY A 118 -14.74 2.83 -3.15
N VAL A 119 -13.46 3.09 -2.88
CA VAL A 119 -12.59 2.21 -2.10
C VAL A 119 -12.91 2.37 -0.62
N VAL A 120 -13.09 1.26 0.08
CA VAL A 120 -13.36 1.24 1.51
C VAL A 120 -12.09 0.80 2.23
N PHE A 121 -11.64 1.63 3.16
CA PHE A 121 -10.49 1.37 4.03
C PHE A 121 -10.98 0.99 5.42
N GLU A 122 -10.78 -0.26 5.81
CA GLU A 122 -11.14 -0.75 7.14
C GLU A 122 -9.89 -0.86 8.01
N LEU A 123 -9.76 0.07 8.95
CA LEU A 123 -8.66 0.08 9.93
C LEU A 123 -8.85 -1.05 10.95
N SER A 124 -7.78 -1.78 11.26
CA SER A 124 -7.85 -2.86 12.26
C SER A 124 -8.26 -2.32 13.63
N TYR A 125 -9.30 -2.93 14.21
CA TYR A 125 -9.92 -2.54 15.49
C TYR A 125 -9.23 -3.16 16.71
N THR A 126 -8.39 -4.18 16.53
CA THR A 126 -7.75 -4.90 17.63
C THR A 126 -6.25 -4.74 17.55
N GLY A 127 -5.61 -4.25 18.61
CA GLY A 127 -4.15 -4.14 18.72
C GLY A 127 -3.36 -5.47 18.74
N GLY A 128 -3.96 -6.57 18.29
CA GLY A 128 -3.37 -7.91 18.20
C GLY A 128 -2.37 -8.07 17.05
N GLU A 129 -1.98 -9.33 16.79
CA GLU A 129 -0.83 -9.70 15.92
C GLU A 129 -1.01 -9.32 14.44
N THR A 130 -2.24 -9.17 13.94
CA THR A 130 -2.52 -8.78 12.55
C THR A 130 -3.25 -7.43 12.49
N ARG A 131 -2.47 -6.35 12.39
CA ARG A 131 -2.96 -4.96 12.22
C ARG A 131 -3.14 -4.55 10.76
N ALA A 132 -3.34 -5.53 9.89
CA ALA A 132 -3.43 -5.30 8.45
C ALA A 132 -4.67 -4.47 8.12
N LEU A 133 -4.45 -3.36 7.40
CA LEU A 133 -5.51 -2.60 6.75
C LEU A 133 -6.28 -3.55 5.82
N THR A 134 -7.61 -3.52 5.85
CA THR A 134 -8.42 -4.28 4.89
C THR A 134 -8.99 -3.33 3.83
N LEU A 135 -8.82 -3.69 2.56
CA LEU A 135 -9.35 -2.94 1.42
C LEU A 135 -10.45 -3.71 0.71
N SER A 136 -11.52 -2.99 0.38
CA SER A 136 -12.58 -3.47 -0.50
C SER A 136 -13.03 -2.38 -1.47
N GLY A 137 -13.86 -2.74 -2.46
CA GLY A 137 -14.30 -1.80 -3.49
C GLY A 137 -13.24 -1.50 -4.57
N LEU A 138 -12.23 -2.37 -4.75
CA LEU A 138 -11.11 -2.17 -5.68
C LEU A 138 -11.47 -2.39 -7.18
N ASN A 139 -12.74 -2.38 -7.56
CA ASN A 139 -13.15 -2.66 -8.95
C ASN A 139 -12.56 -1.63 -9.92
N ALA A 140 -12.01 -2.07 -11.06
CA ALA A 140 -11.35 -1.22 -12.06
C ALA A 140 -10.10 -0.46 -11.54
N ASN A 141 -9.51 -0.91 -10.43
CA ASN A 141 -8.41 -0.20 -9.75
C ASN A 141 -7.04 -0.87 -9.99
N THR A 142 -5.97 -0.12 -9.72
CA THR A 142 -4.59 -0.59 -9.70
C THR A 142 -3.94 -0.20 -8.38
N LEU A 143 -3.42 -1.20 -7.68
CA LEU A 143 -2.64 -1.05 -6.45
C LEU A 143 -1.19 -1.42 -6.74
N ILE A 144 -0.24 -0.63 -6.24
CA ILE A 144 1.18 -0.93 -6.33
C ILE A 144 1.76 -0.91 -4.92
N HIS A 145 2.29 -2.05 -4.47
CA HIS A 145 3.13 -2.10 -3.29
C HIS A 145 4.60 -2.05 -3.74
N LEU A 146 5.35 -1.09 -3.19
CA LEU A 146 6.79 -0.97 -3.42
C LEU A 146 7.52 -1.55 -2.20
N ARG A 147 8.47 -2.43 -2.46
CA ARG A 147 9.44 -2.93 -1.46
C ARG A 147 10.73 -2.14 -1.66
N LEU A 148 10.95 -1.19 -0.75
CA LEU A 148 11.90 -0.10 -0.89
C LEU A 148 13.35 -0.58 -0.80
N GLU A 149 13.69 -1.43 0.19
CA GLU A 149 15.07 -1.90 0.38
C GLU A 149 15.55 -2.84 -0.74
N VAL A 150 14.65 -3.67 -1.26
CA VAL A 150 14.99 -4.69 -2.27
C VAL A 150 14.72 -4.26 -3.70
N ASP A 151 14.25 -3.03 -3.90
CA ASP A 151 13.87 -2.49 -5.20
C ASP A 151 12.97 -3.44 -5.99
N GLU A 152 11.85 -3.81 -5.39
CA GLU A 152 10.81 -4.63 -6.02
C GLU A 152 9.46 -3.93 -5.98
N SER A 153 8.58 -4.33 -6.89
CA SER A 153 7.18 -3.90 -6.86
C SER A 153 6.23 -5.06 -7.12
N VAL A 154 5.08 -5.00 -6.43
CA VAL A 154 3.94 -5.88 -6.65
C VAL A 154 2.78 -5.01 -7.13
N THR A 155 2.37 -5.19 -8.37
CA THR A 155 1.24 -4.47 -8.99
C THR A 155 0.03 -5.39 -9.10
N CYS A 156 -1.05 -5.05 -8.40
CA CYS A 156 -2.33 -5.74 -8.46
C CYS A 156 -3.32 -4.92 -9.31
N ARG A 157 -4.01 -5.56 -10.25
CA ARG A 157 -5.05 -4.91 -11.07
C ARG A 157 -6.37 -5.65 -10.97
N TRP A 158 -7.44 -4.91 -10.83
CA TRP A 158 -8.82 -5.43 -10.87
C TRP A 158 -9.48 -4.89 -12.14
N GLY A 159 -9.50 -5.66 -13.23
CA GLY A 159 -10.06 -5.23 -14.52
C GLY A 159 -9.85 -6.25 -15.63
#